data_AF-A0A0F9R6Q9-F1
#
_entry.id   AF-A0A0F9R6Q9-F1
#
_cell.length_a   1.000
_cell.length_b   1.000
_cell.length_c   1.000
_cell.angle_alpha   90.00
_cell.angle_beta   90.00
_cell.angle_gamma   90.00
#
_symmetry.space_group_name_H-M   'P 1'
#
loop_
_entity.id
_entity.type
_entity.pdbx_description
1 polymer ?
#
loop_
_entity_poly.entity_id
_entity_poly.type
_entity_poly.pdbx_seq_one_letter_code
_entity_poly.pdbx_strand_id
1 'polypeptide(L)'
;MKKLINNKKGEYADVFIFIIMSFIIVVFFGIMYYGFTLFDNALGTIQFDIGDTNFTTIVNQTWGQVYDAYGQLRTLAYVLIFGMILTIFVSAWAVRKPPIFLVIWIITSLVGIIAGVYISNAYLLLLNNPDFGSTLQSFTGASYMLLYMPYLAAVISLFSGLISLIGLNRSRREEGQP
;
A
#
# COMPACT_ATOMS: atom_id res chain seq x y z
N MET A 1 27.85 -20.76 -5.31
CA MET A 1 27.11 -19.62 -4.71
C MET A 1 27.26 -18.28 -5.46
N LYS A 2 28.39 -17.95 -6.11
CA LYS A 2 28.57 -16.68 -6.86
C LYS A 2 27.55 -16.41 -8.00
N LYS A 3 26.90 -17.44 -8.54
CA LYS A 3 26.02 -17.32 -9.72
C LYS A 3 24.60 -16.82 -9.41
N LEU A 4 24.13 -16.94 -8.17
CA LEU A 4 22.78 -16.51 -7.78
C LEU A 4 22.68 -14.99 -7.54
N ILE A 5 23.80 -14.29 -7.33
CA ILE A 5 23.83 -12.85 -7.05
C ILE A 5 23.80 -12.01 -8.34
N ASN A 6 24.13 -12.59 -9.50
CA ASN A 6 24.31 -11.86 -10.76
C ASN A 6 23.04 -11.68 -11.61
N ASN A 7 21.88 -12.19 -11.17
CA ASN A 7 20.64 -12.08 -11.95
C ASN A 7 19.65 -11.10 -11.29
N LYS A 8 20.15 -9.94 -10.87
CA LYS A 8 19.29 -8.81 -10.45
C LYS A 8 18.72 -8.14 -11.70
N LYS A 9 17.77 -8.79 -12.36
CA LYS A 9 16.93 -8.11 -13.35
C LYS A 9 16.08 -7.12 -12.59
N GLY A 10 16.34 -5.83 -12.78
CA GLY A 10 15.54 -4.79 -12.16
C GLY A 10 14.10 -4.93 -12.60
N GLU A 11 13.19 -4.92 -11.66
CA GLU A 11 11.77 -4.86 -11.95
C GLU A 11 11.46 -3.41 -12.41
N TYR A 12 10.71 -3.32 -13.51
CA TYR A 12 10.40 -2.04 -14.20
C TYR A 12 8.97 -1.58 -13.94
N ALA A 13 8.17 -2.46 -13.34
CA ALA A 13 6.78 -2.24 -13.03
C ALA A 13 6.56 -1.84 -11.57
N ASP A 14 7.60 -1.52 -10.81
CA ASP A 14 7.53 -1.27 -9.35
C ASP A 14 6.48 -0.22 -8.99
N VAL A 15 6.48 0.93 -9.69
CA VAL A 15 5.49 2.00 -9.46
C VAL A 15 4.08 1.55 -9.85
N PHE A 16 3.95 0.79 -10.94
CA PHE A 16 2.66 0.27 -11.40
C PHE A 16 2.09 -0.77 -10.42
N ILE A 17 2.91 -1.72 -9.98
CA ILE A 17 2.57 -2.73 -8.97
C ILE A 17 2.22 -2.04 -7.65
N PHE A 18 2.99 -1.02 -7.24
CA PHE A 18 2.70 -0.22 -6.06
C PHE A 18 1.31 0.40 -6.07
N ILE A 19 0.90 1.00 -7.20
CA ILE A 19 -0.42 1.61 -7.33
C ILE A 19 -1.53 0.56 -7.17
N ILE A 20 -1.41 -0.57 -7.85
CA ILE A 20 -2.41 -1.64 -7.78
C ILE A 20 -2.48 -2.24 -6.38
N MET A 21 -1.33 -2.60 -5.81
CA MET A 21 -1.25 -3.25 -4.51
C MET A 21 -1.70 -2.33 -3.38
N SER A 22 -1.35 -1.03 -3.43
CA SER A 22 -1.82 -0.08 -2.42
C SER A 22 -3.34 0.03 -2.43
N PHE A 23 -3.98 0.07 -3.60
CA PHE A 23 -5.43 0.04 -3.72
C PHE A 23 -6.03 -1.23 -3.14
N ILE A 24 -5.50 -2.41 -3.53
CA ILE A 24 -5.97 -3.71 -3.03
C ILE A 24 -5.86 -3.78 -1.51
N ILE A 25 -4.73 -3.37 -0.92
CA ILE A 25 -4.50 -3.43 0.52
C ILE A 25 -5.54 -2.60 1.28
N VAL A 26 -5.79 -1.36 0.87
CA VAL A 26 -6.74 -0.49 1.59
C VAL A 26 -8.16 -0.98 1.42
N VAL A 27 -8.56 -1.36 0.20
CA VAL A 27 -9.92 -1.87 -0.04
C VAL A 27 -10.14 -3.18 0.73
N PHE A 28 -9.18 -4.09 0.70
CA PHE A 28 -9.26 -5.36 1.41
C PHE A 28 -9.34 -5.15 2.94
N PHE A 29 -8.45 -4.34 3.52
CA PHE A 29 -8.49 -4.05 4.97
C PHE A 29 -9.73 -3.26 5.36
N GLY A 30 -10.19 -2.34 4.50
CA GLY A 30 -11.45 -1.63 4.70
C GLY A 30 -12.63 -2.58 4.78
N ILE A 31 -12.76 -3.51 3.82
CA ILE A 31 -13.87 -4.48 3.77
C ILE A 31 -13.82 -5.39 4.98
N MET A 32 -12.63 -5.88 5.34
CA MET A 32 -12.46 -6.66 6.56
C MET A 32 -12.93 -5.88 7.77
N TYR A 33 -12.41 -4.66 7.98
CA TYR A 33 -12.77 -3.82 9.13
C TYR A 33 -14.28 -3.56 9.21
N TYR A 34 -14.90 -3.23 8.07
CA TYR A 34 -16.35 -3.05 7.98
C TYR A 34 -17.12 -4.30 8.41
N GLY A 35 -16.71 -5.47 7.90
CA GLY A 35 -17.32 -6.74 8.28
C GLY A 35 -17.23 -6.99 9.79
N PHE A 36 -16.07 -6.74 10.40
CA PHE A 36 -15.90 -6.87 11.85
C PHE A 36 -16.77 -5.91 12.65
N THR A 37 -16.91 -4.65 12.21
CA THR A 37 -17.82 -3.68 12.83
C THR A 37 -19.28 -4.15 12.76
N LEU A 38 -19.73 -4.72 11.65
CA LEU A 38 -21.07 -5.28 11.54
C LEU A 38 -21.28 -6.45 12.51
N PHE A 39 -20.30 -7.35 12.63
CA PHE A 39 -20.36 -8.46 13.58
C PHE A 39 -20.38 -7.98 15.03
N ASP A 40 -19.54 -7.02 15.40
CA ASP A 40 -19.50 -6.45 16.74
C ASP A 40 -20.84 -5.80 17.12
N ASN A 41 -21.41 -4.99 16.23
CA ASN A 41 -22.72 -4.38 16.43
C ASN A 41 -23.83 -5.44 16.57
N ALA A 42 -23.83 -6.48 15.72
CA ALA A 42 -24.82 -7.54 15.79
C ALA A 42 -24.74 -8.31 17.12
N LEU A 43 -23.53 -8.67 17.56
CA LEU A 43 -23.33 -9.39 18.83
C LEU A 43 -23.66 -8.52 20.05
N GLY A 44 -23.36 -7.22 20.01
CA GLY A 44 -23.69 -6.29 21.09
C GLY A 44 -25.19 -6.05 21.28
N THR A 45 -26.01 -6.28 20.26
CA THR A 45 -27.49 -6.19 20.38
C THR A 45 -28.14 -7.41 21.03
N ILE A 46 -27.41 -8.53 21.15
CA ILE A 46 -27.94 -9.76 21.70
C ILE A 46 -27.75 -9.74 23.22
N GLN A 47 -28.83 -9.53 23.97
CA GLN A 47 -28.82 -9.52 25.42
C GLN A 47 -29.65 -10.69 25.95
N PHE A 48 -28.95 -11.72 26.45
CA PHE A 48 -29.57 -12.77 27.25
C PHE A 48 -28.60 -13.21 28.34
N ASP A 49 -29.12 -13.62 29.49
CA ASP A 49 -28.31 -14.13 30.59
C ASP A 49 -28.08 -15.63 30.41
N ILE A 50 -26.82 -16.05 30.59
CA ILE A 50 -26.44 -17.46 30.65
C ILE A 50 -25.93 -17.72 32.07
N GLY A 51 -26.82 -18.22 32.93
CA GLY A 51 -26.52 -18.39 34.36
C GLY A 51 -26.29 -17.05 35.07
N ASP A 52 -25.21 -16.94 35.85
CA ASP A 52 -24.83 -15.72 36.61
C ASP A 52 -24.00 -14.72 35.77
N THR A 53 -23.72 -15.03 34.51
CA THR A 53 -22.89 -14.19 33.63
C THR A 53 -23.69 -13.67 32.44
N ASN A 54 -23.66 -12.36 32.23
CA ASN A 54 -24.30 -11.72 31.10
C ASN A 54 -23.55 -12.06 29.80
N PHE A 55 -24.27 -12.50 28.77
CA PHE A 55 -23.67 -12.85 27.47
C PHE A 55 -22.83 -11.71 26.89
N THR A 56 -23.26 -10.46 27.10
CA THR A 56 -22.54 -9.26 26.66
C THR A 56 -21.13 -9.19 27.26
N THR A 57 -20.93 -9.62 28.51
CA THR A 57 -19.61 -9.63 29.15
C THR A 57 -18.69 -10.66 28.51
N ILE A 58 -19.21 -11.85 28.18
CA ILE A 58 -18.45 -12.91 27.51
C ILE A 58 -18.06 -12.46 26.09
N VAL A 59 -18.99 -11.87 25.36
CA VAL A 59 -18.75 -11.30 24.02
C VAL A 59 -17.68 -10.21 24.10
N ASN A 60 -17.79 -9.25 25.03
CA ASN A 60 -16.79 -8.18 25.15
C ASN A 60 -15.39 -8.70 25.49
N GLN A 61 -15.28 -9.74 26.34
CA GLN A 61 -13.99 -10.33 26.70
C GLN A 61 -13.34 -11.13 25.56
N THR A 62 -14.14 -11.68 24.65
CA THR A 62 -13.64 -12.50 23.53
C THR A 62 -13.59 -11.72 22.23
N TRP A 63 -14.74 -11.24 21.76
CA TRP A 63 -14.89 -10.49 20.52
C TRP A 63 -14.37 -9.06 20.61
N GLY A 64 -14.53 -8.40 21.76
CA GLY A 64 -14.02 -7.03 21.96
C GLY A 64 -12.50 -6.94 21.80
N GLN A 65 -11.75 -7.92 22.31
CA GLN A 65 -10.29 -7.98 22.11
C GLN A 65 -9.92 -8.19 20.64
N VAL A 66 -10.70 -8.99 19.91
CA VAL A 66 -10.52 -9.20 18.47
C VAL A 66 -10.78 -7.89 17.73
N TYR A 67 -11.89 -7.22 18.01
CA TYR A 67 -12.26 -5.95 17.41
C TYR A 67 -11.19 -4.85 17.62
N ASP A 68 -10.66 -4.74 18.84
CA ASP A 68 -9.57 -3.82 19.16
C ASP A 68 -8.31 -4.11 18.33
N ALA A 69 -7.96 -5.38 18.15
CA ALA A 69 -6.85 -5.78 17.29
C ALA A 69 -7.11 -5.40 15.82
N TYR A 70 -8.34 -5.54 15.33
CA TYR A 70 -8.73 -5.13 13.98
C TYR A 70 -8.66 -3.60 13.78
N GLY A 71 -8.81 -2.80 14.83
CA GLY A 71 -8.54 -1.36 14.79
C GLY A 71 -7.12 -1.02 14.33
N GLN A 72 -6.14 -1.91 14.59
CA GLN A 72 -4.75 -1.73 14.18
C GLN A 72 -4.55 -1.87 12.66
N LEU A 73 -5.49 -2.48 11.93
CA LEU A 73 -5.42 -2.58 10.46
C LEU A 73 -5.31 -1.21 9.78
N ARG A 74 -5.90 -0.17 10.39
CA ARG A 74 -5.82 1.21 9.88
C ARG A 74 -4.38 1.71 9.81
N THR A 75 -3.65 1.51 10.91
CA THR A 75 -2.23 1.86 11.01
C THR A 75 -1.39 0.94 10.14
N LEU A 76 -1.69 -0.36 10.12
CA LEU A 76 -0.97 -1.34 9.32
C LEU A 76 -1.06 -1.05 7.82
N ALA A 77 -2.24 -0.67 7.30
CA ALA A 77 -2.41 -0.28 5.90
C ALA A 77 -1.45 0.85 5.51
N TYR A 78 -1.40 1.89 6.33
CA TYR A 78 -0.51 3.03 6.12
C TYR A 78 0.96 2.60 6.13
N VAL A 79 1.37 1.83 7.15
CA VAL A 79 2.75 1.35 7.29
C VAL A 79 3.17 0.45 6.12
N LEU A 80 2.28 -0.42 5.64
CA LEU A 80 2.56 -1.29 4.49
C LEU A 80 2.78 -0.48 3.21
N ILE A 81 1.88 0.46 2.90
CA ILE A 81 2.01 1.31 1.71
C ILE A 81 3.30 2.14 1.79
N PHE A 82 3.57 2.74 2.95
CA PHE A 82 4.81 3.48 3.17
C PHE A 82 6.06 2.59 3.04
N GLY A 83 6.02 1.37 3.58
CA GLY A 83 7.09 0.38 3.47
C GLY A 83 7.36 -0.04 2.02
N MET A 84 6.32 -0.12 1.18
CA MET A 84 6.49 -0.34 -0.26
C MET A 84 7.24 0.82 -0.93
N ILE A 85 6.91 2.08 -0.60
CA ILE A 85 7.61 3.26 -1.12
C ILE A 85 9.11 3.18 -0.78
N LEU A 86 9.44 2.87 0.47
CA LEU A 86 10.84 2.69 0.89
C LEU A 86 11.52 1.55 0.12
N THR A 87 10.82 0.44 -0.09
CA THR A 87 11.35 -0.70 -0.83
C THR A 87 11.66 -0.34 -2.29
N ILE A 88 10.83 0.50 -2.93
CA ILE A 88 11.08 1.01 -4.29
C ILE A 88 12.36 1.86 -4.33
N PHE A 89 12.56 2.75 -3.34
CA PHE A 89 13.77 3.56 -3.29
C PHE A 89 15.03 2.74 -3.04
N VAL A 90 14.96 1.75 -2.14
CA VAL A 90 16.07 0.83 -1.88
C VAL A 90 16.36 -0.02 -3.12
N SER A 91 15.33 -0.52 -3.82
CA SER A 91 15.46 -1.26 -5.08
C SER A 91 16.12 -0.40 -6.17
N ALA A 92 15.66 0.83 -6.34
CA ALA A 92 16.21 1.79 -7.31
C ALA A 92 17.69 2.10 -7.05
N TRP A 93 18.09 2.17 -5.78
CA TRP A 93 19.49 2.39 -5.40
C TRP A 93 20.35 1.14 -5.58
N ALA A 94 19.81 -0.04 -5.26
CA ALA A 94 20.56 -1.29 -5.25
C ALA A 94 20.77 -1.90 -6.66
N VAL A 95 19.87 -1.63 -7.61
CA VAL A 95 19.92 -2.21 -8.95
C VAL A 95 20.61 -1.27 -9.94
N ARG A 96 21.74 -1.72 -10.49
CA ARG A 96 22.45 -1.02 -11.57
C ARG A 96 21.76 -1.33 -12.91
N LYS A 97 21.28 -0.30 -13.61
CA LYS A 97 20.58 -0.43 -14.90
C LYS A 97 21.35 0.31 -15.99
N PRO A 98 21.66 -0.27 -17.17
CA PRO A 98 22.26 0.46 -18.28
C PRO A 98 21.37 1.59 -18.83
N PRO A 99 21.95 2.56 -19.59
CA PRO A 99 21.29 3.82 -19.95
C PRO A 99 19.99 3.68 -20.74
N ILE A 100 19.85 2.64 -21.56
CA ILE A 100 18.64 2.38 -22.36
C ILE A 100 17.40 2.18 -21.47
N PHE A 101 17.57 1.78 -20.21
CA PHE A 101 16.47 1.59 -19.29
C PHE A 101 15.83 2.89 -18.79
N LEU A 102 16.48 4.04 -18.98
CA LEU A 102 15.89 5.33 -18.64
C LEU A 102 14.63 5.59 -19.49
N VAL A 103 14.67 5.28 -20.78
CA VAL A 103 13.54 5.49 -21.69
C VAL A 103 12.35 4.60 -21.29
N ILE A 104 12.61 3.32 -21.00
CA ILE A 104 11.60 2.37 -20.52
C ILE A 104 11.00 2.84 -19.19
N TRP A 105 11.84 3.35 -18.29
CA TRP A 105 11.39 3.90 -17.01
C TRP A 105 10.47 5.11 -17.18
N ILE A 106 10.77 6.05 -18.09
CA ILE A 106 9.88 7.20 -18.38
C ILE A 106 8.51 6.72 -18.85
N ILE A 107 8.48 5.79 -19.82
CA ILE A 107 7.23 5.27 -20.39
C ILE A 107 6.40 4.56 -19.30
N THR A 108 7.04 3.68 -18.52
CA THR A 108 6.36 2.94 -17.44
C THR A 108 5.90 3.85 -16.30
N SER A 109 6.67 4.87 -15.94
CA SER A 109 6.26 5.91 -14.99
C SER A 109 5.00 6.64 -15.47
N LEU A 110 4.99 7.07 -16.73
CA LEU A 110 3.85 7.79 -17.32
C LEU A 110 2.58 6.94 -17.31
N VAL A 111 2.68 5.67 -17.69
CA VAL A 111 1.57 4.70 -17.59
C VAL A 111 1.11 4.54 -16.14
N GLY A 112 2.05 4.45 -15.19
CA GLY A 112 1.74 4.39 -13.76
C GLY A 112 0.96 5.62 -13.28
N ILE A 113 1.40 6.83 -13.63
CA ILE A 113 0.71 8.08 -13.24
C ILE A 113 -0.73 8.09 -13.78
N ILE A 114 -0.92 7.71 -15.05
CA ILE A 114 -2.26 7.60 -15.65
C ILE A 114 -3.11 6.57 -14.89
N ALA A 115 -2.57 5.39 -14.59
CA ALA A 115 -3.26 4.38 -13.79
C ALA A 115 -3.63 4.92 -12.40
N GLY A 116 -2.75 5.71 -11.77
CA GLY A 116 -3.01 6.38 -10.50
C GLY A 116 -4.23 7.30 -10.54
N VAL A 117 -4.51 7.96 -11.67
CA VAL A 117 -5.71 8.80 -11.84
C VAL A 117 -6.97 7.96 -11.80
N TYR A 118 -6.99 6.85 -12.55
CA TYR A 118 -8.14 5.94 -12.54
C TYR A 118 -8.37 5.33 -11.16
N ILE A 119 -7.31 4.93 -10.47
CA ILE A 119 -7.39 4.36 -9.12
C ILE A 119 -7.88 5.39 -8.09
N SER A 120 -7.37 6.62 -8.13
CA SER A 120 -7.83 7.68 -7.24
C SER A 120 -9.32 7.99 -7.45
N ASN A 121 -9.76 8.08 -8.70
CA ASN A 121 -11.18 8.29 -9.03
C ASN A 121 -12.06 7.11 -8.58
N ALA A 122 -11.61 5.88 -8.80
CA ALA A 122 -12.32 4.68 -8.34
C ALA A 122 -12.41 4.66 -6.80
N TYR A 123 -11.35 5.04 -6.11
CA TYR A 123 -11.34 5.14 -4.65
C TYR A 123 -12.28 6.22 -4.13
N LEU A 124 -12.37 7.36 -4.82
CA LEU A 124 -13.32 8.42 -4.48
C LEU A 124 -14.78 7.96 -4.60
N LEU A 125 -15.10 7.13 -5.60
CA LEU A 125 -16.42 6.50 -5.70
C LEU A 125 -16.73 5.59 -4.50
N LEU A 126 -15.73 4.84 -4.01
CA LEU A 126 -15.88 4.01 -2.81
C LEU A 126 -16.05 4.84 -1.54
N LEU A 127 -15.34 5.96 -1.41
CA LEU A 127 -15.48 6.86 -0.25
C LEU A 127 -16.85 7.54 -0.17
N ASN A 128 -17.50 7.73 -1.30
CA ASN A 128 -18.84 8.32 -1.39
C ASN A 128 -19.96 7.28 -1.23
N ASN A 129 -19.63 6.00 -1.09
CA ASN A 129 -20.61 4.96 -0.84
C ASN A 129 -21.17 5.11 0.60
N PRO A 130 -22.50 5.10 0.79
CA PRO A 130 -23.11 5.34 2.10
C PRO A 130 -22.80 4.25 3.13
N ASP A 131 -22.61 3.00 2.68
CA ASP A 131 -22.40 1.85 3.57
C ASP A 131 -20.93 1.73 3.99
N PHE A 132 -20.02 1.97 3.04
CA PHE A 132 -18.60 1.67 3.18
C PHE A 132 -17.71 2.90 3.36
N GLY A 133 -18.18 4.07 2.93
CA GLY A 133 -17.39 5.30 2.87
C GLY A 133 -16.87 5.74 4.23
N SER A 134 -17.70 5.70 5.27
CA SER A 134 -17.31 6.08 6.65
C SER A 134 -16.20 5.17 7.20
N THR A 135 -16.23 3.89 6.85
CA THR A 135 -15.21 2.92 7.24
C THR A 135 -13.90 3.21 6.53
N LEU A 136 -13.90 3.44 5.22
CA LEU A 136 -12.67 3.82 4.49
C LEU A 136 -12.10 5.16 4.97
N GLN A 137 -12.93 6.14 5.32
CA GLN A 137 -12.48 7.43 5.85
C GLN A 137 -11.71 7.27 7.17
N SER A 138 -12.01 6.22 7.95
CA SER A 138 -11.28 5.90 9.18
C SER A 138 -9.82 5.47 8.95
N PHE A 139 -9.45 5.07 7.71
CA PHE A 139 -8.08 4.78 7.28
C PHE A 139 -7.37 6.07 6.83
N THR A 140 -7.38 7.13 7.64
CA THR A 140 -7.01 8.50 7.24
C THR A 140 -5.70 8.57 6.43
N GLY A 141 -4.62 7.94 6.91
CA GLY A 141 -3.33 7.97 6.23
C GLY A 141 -3.32 7.24 4.88
N ALA A 142 -3.89 6.05 4.83
CA ALA A 142 -3.93 5.26 3.60
C ALA A 142 -4.91 5.85 2.57
N SER A 143 -6.06 6.35 3.04
CA SER A 143 -7.04 7.07 2.24
C SER A 143 -6.47 8.34 1.62
N TYR A 144 -5.71 9.11 2.39
CA TYR A 144 -5.01 10.28 1.87
C TYR A 144 -4.04 9.89 0.74
N MET A 145 -3.24 8.85 0.92
CA MET A 145 -2.32 8.37 -0.12
C MET A 145 -3.06 7.93 -1.38
N LEU A 146 -4.18 7.21 -1.27
CA LEU A 146 -4.95 6.77 -2.44
C LEU A 146 -5.64 7.91 -3.20
N LEU A 147 -6.16 8.91 -2.49
CA LEU A 147 -6.74 10.10 -3.12
C LEU A 147 -5.69 10.89 -3.92
N TYR A 148 -4.47 10.99 -3.41
CA TYR A 148 -3.36 11.68 -4.09
C TYR A 148 -2.42 10.72 -4.83
N MET A 149 -2.90 9.52 -5.18
CA MET A 149 -2.09 8.49 -5.84
C MET A 149 -1.38 8.94 -7.13
N PRO A 150 -1.97 9.76 -8.02
CA PRO A 150 -1.26 10.25 -9.20
C PRO A 150 -0.01 11.07 -8.84
N TYR A 151 -0.13 11.94 -7.83
CA TYR A 151 0.96 12.78 -7.36
C TYR A 151 2.03 11.94 -6.66
N LEU A 152 1.62 10.97 -5.83
CA LEU A 152 2.56 10.04 -5.21
C LEU A 152 3.31 9.21 -6.26
N ALA A 153 2.62 8.65 -7.25
CA ALA A 153 3.24 7.93 -8.34
C ALA A 153 4.25 8.79 -9.11
N ALA A 154 3.92 10.05 -9.38
CA ALA A 154 4.82 11.00 -10.02
C ALA A 154 6.07 11.25 -9.17
N VAL A 155 5.90 11.57 -7.88
CA VAL A 155 7.00 11.82 -6.94
C VAL A 155 7.90 10.59 -6.79
N ILE A 156 7.31 9.42 -6.50
CA ILE A 156 8.04 8.16 -6.30
C ILE A 156 8.80 7.79 -7.56
N SER A 157 8.14 7.88 -8.72
CA SER A 157 8.81 7.57 -9.98
C SER A 157 9.99 8.49 -10.20
N LEU A 158 9.82 9.81 -10.07
CA LEU A 158 10.87 10.81 -10.28
C LEU A 158 12.08 10.56 -9.37
N PHE A 159 11.85 10.35 -8.06
CA PHE A 159 12.93 10.03 -7.13
C PHE A 159 13.61 8.71 -7.46
N SER A 160 12.84 7.66 -7.78
CA SER A 160 13.37 6.37 -8.21
C SER A 160 14.26 6.49 -9.47
N GLY A 161 13.83 7.28 -10.46
CA GLY A 161 14.60 7.57 -11.67
C GLY A 161 15.91 8.33 -11.38
N LEU A 162 15.84 9.37 -10.54
CA LEU A 162 17.03 10.14 -10.13
C LEU A 162 18.04 9.26 -9.38
N ILE A 163 17.57 8.42 -8.46
CA ILE A 163 18.44 7.48 -7.72
C ILE A 163 19.10 6.49 -8.68
N SER A 164 18.34 5.96 -9.65
CA SER A 164 18.88 5.07 -10.68
C SER A 164 19.97 5.74 -11.53
N LEU A 165 19.84 7.04 -11.82
CA LEU A 165 20.85 7.82 -12.54
C LEU A 165 22.15 8.02 -11.73
N ILE A 166 22.03 8.24 -10.42
CA ILE A 166 23.20 8.33 -9.53
C ILE A 166 23.95 6.98 -9.51
N GLY A 167 23.21 5.87 -9.50
CA GLY A 167 23.78 4.52 -9.57
C GLY A 167 24.57 4.26 -10.86
N LEU A 168 24.13 4.82 -11.99
CA LEU A 168 24.82 4.74 -13.28
C LEU A 168 26.21 5.41 -13.24
N ASN A 169 26.30 6.63 -12.70
CA ASN A 169 27.58 7.36 -12.62
C ASN A 169 28.64 6.63 -11.77
N ARG A 170 28.19 5.90 -10.75
CA ARG A 170 29.09 5.08 -9.92
C ARG A 170 29.69 3.90 -10.71
N SER A 171 28.91 3.27 -11.59
CA SER A 171 29.38 2.12 -12.37
C SER A 171 30.51 2.48 -13.34
N ARG A 172 30.42 3.61 -14.06
CA ARG A 172 31.48 4.08 -14.97
C ARG A 172 32.82 4.29 -14.26
N ARG A 173 32.80 4.85 -13.04
CA ARG A 173 34.00 5.05 -12.22
C ARG A 173 34.66 3.74 -11.77
N GLU A 174 33.86 2.72 -11.46
CA GLU A 174 34.38 1.41 -11.04
C GLU A 174 34.96 0.61 -12.22
N GLU A 175 34.52 0.89 -13.46
CA GLU A 175 34.98 0.24 -14.69
C GLU A 175 36.18 0.93 -15.35
N GLY A 176 36.71 2.02 -14.78
CA GLY A 176 37.90 2.70 -15.29
C GLY A 176 37.72 3.37 -16.66
N GLN A 177 36.48 3.57 -17.10
CA GLN A 177 36.17 4.36 -18.28
C GLN A 177 36.05 5.85 -17.87
N PRO A 178 36.65 6.78 -18.64
CA PRO A 178 36.64 8.21 -18.32
C PRO A 178 35.23 8.81 -18.26
#